data_AF-A0A142YML7-F1
#
_entry.id   AF-A0A142YML7-F1
#
_cell.length_a   1.000
_cell.length_b   1.000
_cell.length_c   1.000
_cell.angle_alpha   90.00
_cell.angle_beta   90.00
_cell.angle_gamma   90.00
#
_symmetry.space_group_name_H-M   'P 1'
#
loop_
_entity.id
_entity.type
_entity.pdbx_description
1 polymer ?
#
loop_
_entity_poly.entity_id
_entity_poly.type
_entity_poly.pdbx_seq_one_letter_code
_entity_poly.pdbx_strand_id
1 'polypeptide(L)' 'MSTDTAPQLISAEELAGLLGISERTLWRLLSARQLPQPLRLGRNTRWRSDEIRRWIEAGCQPPHGK' A
#
# COMPACT_ATOMS: atom_id res chain seq x y z
N MET A 1 -5.56 -6.49 26.77
CA MET A 1 -4.67 -6.31 25.59
C MET A 1 -5.49 -5.61 24.53
N SER A 2 -5.42 -4.29 24.47
CA SER A 2 -6.19 -3.50 23.50
C SER A 2 -5.20 -2.58 22.82
N THR A 3 -4.49 -3.08 21.82
CA THR A 3 -3.66 -2.24 20.96
C THR A 3 -4.59 -1.52 19.99
N ASP A 4 -4.89 -0.29 20.38
CA ASP A 4 -5.28 0.86 19.56
C ASP A 4 -5.43 0.55 18.05
N THR A 5 -6.68 0.52 17.59
CA THR A 5 -7.05 0.40 16.17
C THR A 5 -6.92 1.76 15.48
N ALA A 6 -5.78 2.44 15.62
CA ALA A 6 -5.49 3.58 14.77
C ALA A 6 -5.15 3.07 13.35
N PRO A 7 -5.64 3.73 12.29
CA PRO A 7 -5.25 3.39 10.93
C PRO A 7 -3.75 3.66 10.76
N GLN A 8 -2.94 2.61 10.84
CA GLN A 8 -1.50 2.74 10.63
C GLN A 8 -1.24 3.02 9.16
N LEU A 9 -0.57 4.15 8.90
CA LEU A 9 -0.11 4.51 7.57
C LEU A 9 1.27 3.89 7.36
N ILE A 10 1.41 3.07 6.33
CA ILE A 10 2.69 2.46 5.97
C ILE A 10 3.37 3.25 4.86
N SER A 11 4.69 3.29 4.91
CA SER A 11 5.57 3.88 3.91
C SER A 11 5.75 2.99 2.68
N ALA A 12 6.39 3.54 1.64
CA ALA A 12 6.79 2.77 0.46
C ALA A 12 7.78 1.65 0.82
N GLU A 13 8.72 1.92 1.72
CA GLU A 13 9.70 0.94 2.21
C GLU A 13 8.99 -0.22 2.93
N GLU A 14 8.09 0.07 3.87
CA GLU A 14 7.32 -0.94 4.58
C GLU A 14 6.44 -1.76 3.64
N LEU A 15 5.76 -1.10 2.68
CA LEU A 15 4.94 -1.79 1.69
C LEU A 15 5.78 -2.69 0.78
N ALA A 16 6.94 -2.22 0.34
CA ALA A 16 7.88 -3.00 -0.46
C ALA A 16 8.38 -4.23 0.31
N GLY A 17 8.71 -4.07 1.59
CA GLY A 17 9.09 -5.16 2.49
C GLY A 17 7.96 -6.17 2.70
N LEU A 18 6.72 -5.70 2.91
CA LEU A 18 5.54 -6.56 3.05
C LEU A 18 5.28 -7.41 1.81
N LEU A 19 5.53 -6.86 0.63
CA LEU A 19 5.36 -7.56 -0.65
C LEU A 19 6.59 -8.35 -1.08
N GLY A 20 7.71 -8.26 -0.36
CA GLY A 20 8.96 -8.91 -0.72
C GLY A 20 9.57 -8.40 -2.04
N ILE A 21 9.31 -7.14 -2.41
CA ILE A 21 9.80 -6.51 -3.65
C ILE A 21 10.69 -5.31 -3.35
N SER A 22 11.44 -4.85 -4.35
CA SER A 22 12.17 -3.58 -4.25
C SER A 22 11.23 -2.37 -4.36
N GLU A 23 11.58 -1.25 -3.71
CA GLU A 23 10.85 0.02 -3.86
C GLU A 23 10.72 0.45 -5.33
N ARG A 24 11.76 0.24 -6.14
CA ARG A 24 11.70 0.51 -7.59
C ARG A 24 10.57 -0.28 -8.26
N THR A 25 10.36 -1.53 -7.88
CA THR A 25 9.28 -2.37 -8.40
C THR A 25 7.93 -1.86 -7.90
N LEU A 26 7.85 -1.47 -6.63
CA LEU A 26 6.65 -0.84 -6.06
C LEU A 26 6.23 0.40 -6.86
N TRP A 27 7.15 1.33 -7.14
CA TRP A 27 6.87 2.53 -7.93
C TRP A 27 6.44 2.21 -9.37
N ARG A 28 6.98 1.15 -9.97
CA ARG A 28 6.56 0.65 -11.29
C ARG A 28 5.13 0.11 -11.26
N LEU A 29 4.78 -0.70 -10.25
CA LEU A 29 3.42 -1.20 -10.06
C LEU A 29 2.43 -0.07 -9.79
N LEU A 30 2.83 0.93 -9.02
CA LEU A 30 2.03 2.12 -8.76
C LEU A 30 1.75 2.90 -10.05
N SER A 31 2.79 3.13 -10.87
CA SER A 31 2.67 3.79 -12.17
C SER A 31 1.77 3.00 -13.12
N ALA A 32 1.81 1.67 -13.04
CA ALA A 32 0.93 0.77 -13.78
C ALA A 32 -0.47 0.62 -13.18
N ARG A 33 -0.81 1.37 -12.11
CA ARG A 33 -2.09 1.31 -11.38
C ARG A 33 -2.45 -0.09 -10.86
N GLN A 34 -1.43 -0.89 -10.55
CA GLN A 34 -1.58 -2.23 -9.98
C GLN A 34 -1.60 -2.23 -8.43
N LEU A 35 -1.37 -1.08 -7.81
CA LEU A 35 -1.41 -0.90 -6.36
C LEU A 35 -2.58 0.00 -5.95
N PRO A 36 -3.06 -0.14 -4.70
CA PRO A 36 -4.00 0.80 -4.10
C PRO A 36 -3.48 2.24 -4.14
N GLN A 37 -4.41 3.20 -4.20
CA GLN A 37 -4.06 4.60 -4.32
C GLN A 37 -3.36 5.11 -3.05
N PRO A 38 -2.21 5.77 -3.19
CA PRO A 38 -1.49 6.30 -2.04
C PRO A 38 -2.11 7.60 -1.54
N LEU A 39 -1.98 7.80 -0.23
CA LEU A 39 -2.18 9.09 0.42
C LEU A 39 -0.89 9.90 0.31
N ARG A 40 -0.99 11.07 -0.33
CA ARG A 40 0.13 12.01 -0.50
C ARG A 40 0.14 13.00 0.66
N LEU A 41 1.13 12.87 1.53
CA LEU A 41 1.40 13.76 2.67
C LEU A 41 2.61 14.64 2.33
N GLY A 42 2.37 15.68 1.54
CA GLY A 42 3.43 16.52 0.97
C GLY A 42 4.34 15.70 0.06
N ARG A 43 5.64 15.61 0.42
CA ARG A 43 6.61 14.76 -0.30
C ARG A 43 6.51 13.28 0.06
N ASN A 44 5.82 12.93 1.14
CA ASN A 44 5.72 11.56 1.62
C ASN A 44 4.54 10.86 0.97
N THR A 45 4.77 9.65 0.50
CA THR A 45 3.71 8.76 0.00
C THR A 45 3.45 7.70 1.06
N ARG A 46 2.18 7.51 1.41
CA ARG A 46 1.73 6.58 2.45
C ARG A 46 0.54 5.78 1.97
N TRP A 47 0.36 4.58 2.52
CA TRP A 47 -0.82 3.75 2.29
C TRP A 47 -1.48 3.41 3.60
N ARG A 48 -2.80 3.25 3.59
CA ARG A 48 -3.51 2.70 4.74
C ARG A 48 -3.18 1.22 4.85
N SER A 49 -2.57 0.80 5.95
CA SER A 49 -2.24 -0.62 6.21
C SER A 49 -3.45 -1.54 6.01
N ASP A 50 -4.60 -1.12 6.51
CA ASP A 50 -5.87 -1.84 6.41
C ASP A 50 -6.36 -2.01 4.95
N GLU A 51 -6.17 -1.00 4.11
CA GLU A 51 -6.48 -1.09 2.67
C GLU A 51 -5.52 -2.04 1.94
N ILE A 52 -4.23 -1.95 2.24
CA ILE A 52 -3.22 -2.87 1.68
C ILE A 52 -3.50 -4.31 2.09
N ARG A 53 -3.84 -4.56 3.36
CA ARG A 53 -4.19 -5.91 3.84
C ARG A 53 -5.38 -6.47 3.10
N ARG A 54 -6.48 -5.72 2.98
CA ARG A 54 -7.65 -6.12 2.19
C ARG A 54 -7.29 -6.39 0.73
N TRP A 55 -6.42 -5.58 0.14
CA TRP A 55 -5.97 -5.77 -1.23
C TRP A 55 -5.15 -7.06 -1.42
N ILE A 56 -4.26 -7.38 -0.47
CA ILE A 56 -3.50 -8.63 -0.46
C ILE A 56 -4.45 -9.83 -0.29
N GLU A 57 -5.39 -9.76 0.67
CA GLU A 57 -6.40 -10.80 0.91
C GLU A 57 -7.32 -11.03 -0.31
N ALA A 58 -7.61 -9.98 -1.07
CA ALA A 58 -8.35 -10.05 -2.32
C ALA A 58 -7.52 -10.65 -3.49
N GLY A 59 -6.26 -11.03 -3.27
CA GLY A 59 -5.41 -11.64 -4.27
C GLY A 59 -4.60 -10.66 -5.11
N CYS A 60 -4.24 -9.50 -4.55
CA CYS A 60 -3.40 -8.49 -5.20
C CYS A 60 -3.96 -7.99 -6.55
N GLN A 61 -5.29 -7.93 -6.66
CA GLN A 61 -5.96 -7.51 -7.89
C GLN A 61 -5.81 -6.00 -8.10
N PRO A 62 -5.50 -5.51 -9.32
CA PRO A 62 -5.45 -4.07 -9.56
C PRO A 62 -6.80 -3.45 -9.18
N PRO A 63 -6.82 -2.31 -8.47
CA PRO A 63 -8.07 -1.63 -8.16
C PRO A 63 -8.77 -1.27 -9.47
N HIS A 64 -9.83 -2.00 -9.81
CA HIS A 64 -10.61 -1.77 -11.02
C HIS A 64 -11.23 -0.37 -10.91
N GLY A 65 -10.70 0.56 -11.70
CA GLY A 65 -11.33 1.86 -11.92
C GLY A 65 -12.68 1.62 -12.59
N LYS A 66 -13.75 1.97 -11.88
CA LYS A 66 -15.07 2.18 -12.47
C LYS A 66 -15.15 3.62 -12.98
#